data_AF-A0A7S2RAB7-F1
#
_entry.id   AF-A0A7S2RAB7-F1
#
_cell.length_a   1.000
_cell.length_b   1.000
_cell.length_c   1.000
_cell.angle_alpha   90.00
_cell.angle_beta   90.00
_cell.angle_gamma   90.00
#
_symmetry.space_group_name_H-M   'P 1'
#
loop_
_entity.id
_entity.type
_entity.pdbx_description
1 polymer ?
#
loop_
_entity_poly.entity_id
_entity_poly.type
_entity_poly.pdbx_seq_one_letter_code
_entity_poly.pdbx_strand_id
1 'polypeptide(L)'
;QQQGKGLYFAGDWVDRNGGHSSWSTEKSVVTGRQAASALCNDFSFNLPNKNNNNIIPAAADTPYLTALRQSTKLLRTIVPFQKNNIPSTPWVNVKEKLQKLNINIPFPKK
;
A
#
# COMPACT_ATOMS: atom_id res chain seq x y z
N GLN A 1 -12.93 5.48 -4.88
CA GLN A 1 -12.45 6.32 -5.99
C GLN A 1 -13.19 5.90 -7.25
N GLN A 2 -14.07 6.75 -7.77
CA GLN A 2 -14.58 6.60 -9.14
C GLN A 2 -13.63 7.40 -10.03
N GLN A 3 -12.93 6.73 -10.94
CA GLN A 3 -12.23 7.39 -12.03
C GLN A 3 -12.75 6.81 -13.34
N GLY A 4 -13.33 7.68 -14.17
CA GLY A 4 -13.35 7.56 -15.63
C GLY A 4 -14.44 6.67 -16.26
N LYS A 5 -15.24 7.30 -17.15
CA LYS A 5 -16.00 6.61 -18.19
C LYS A 5 -15.04 5.88 -19.14
N GLY A 6 -14.66 4.64 -18.79
CA GLY A 6 -13.92 3.73 -19.68
C GLY A 6 -12.57 3.20 -19.19
N LEU A 7 -12.06 3.60 -18.01
CA LEU A 7 -10.80 3.08 -17.46
C LEU A 7 -10.94 2.77 -15.97
N TYR A 8 -10.79 1.49 -15.63
CA TYR A 8 -10.94 1.02 -14.25
C TYR A 8 -9.66 0.32 -13.79
N PHE A 9 -9.23 0.63 -12.57
CA PHE A 9 -8.06 0.02 -11.95
C PHE A 9 -8.48 -0.97 -10.86
N ALA A 10 -7.79 -2.10 -10.80
CA ALA A 10 -7.97 -3.11 -9.77
C ALA A 10 -6.59 -3.66 -9.35
N GLY A 11 -6.57 -4.38 -8.22
CA GLY A 11 -5.36 -4.98 -7.67
C GLY A 11 -4.86 -4.32 -6.39
N ASP A 12 -3.68 -4.75 -5.99
CA ASP A 12 -3.07 -4.49 -4.68
C ASP A 12 -2.51 -3.06 -4.53
N TRP A 13 -2.18 -2.45 -5.67
CA TRP A 13 -1.69 -1.07 -5.81
C TRP A 13 -2.82 -0.03 -5.77
N VAL A 14 -4.08 -0.48 -5.86
CA VAL A 14 -5.23 0.41 -5.79
C VAL A 14 -5.57 0.67 -4.34
N ASP A 15 -5.56 1.95 -3.95
CA ASP A 15 -5.89 2.34 -2.59
C ASP A 15 -7.41 2.33 -2.39
N ARG A 16 -7.83 1.88 -1.20
CA ARG A 16 -9.24 1.90 -0.82
C ARG A 16 -9.49 3.15 0.01
N ASN A 17 -10.66 3.77 -0.15
CA ASN A 17 -11.14 4.82 0.76
C ASN A 17 -11.29 4.21 2.16
N GLY A 18 -10.23 4.24 2.97
CA GLY A 18 -10.14 3.52 4.25
C GLY A 18 -8.73 3.04 4.64
N GLY A 19 -7.72 3.18 3.77
CA GLY A 19 -6.31 3.05 4.16
C GLY A 19 -5.82 1.62 4.43
N HIS A 20 -6.42 0.62 3.78
CA HIS A 20 -5.96 -0.77 3.91
C HIS A 20 -4.72 -1.00 3.02
N SER A 21 -3.53 -0.72 3.57
CA SER A 21 -2.23 -0.91 2.88
C SER A 21 -1.71 -2.35 2.93
N SER A 22 -2.51 -3.35 3.31
CA SER A 22 -2.07 -4.74 3.23
C SER A 22 -1.92 -5.16 1.77
N TRP A 23 -0.91 -5.99 1.50
CA TRP A 23 -0.82 -6.74 0.26
C TRP A 23 -1.51 -8.09 0.43
N SER A 24 -2.58 -8.34 -0.33
CA SER A 24 -3.30 -9.61 -0.25
C SER A 24 -4.07 -9.96 -1.52
N THR A 25 -4.30 -11.26 -1.72
CA THR A 25 -5.17 -11.77 -2.78
C THR A 25 -6.61 -11.29 -2.59
N GLU A 26 -7.09 -11.28 -1.35
CA GLU A 26 -8.38 -10.68 -0.98
C GLU A 26 -8.45 -9.23 -1.43
N LYS A 27 -7.33 -8.48 -1.32
CA LYS A 27 -7.33 -7.07 -1.70
C LYS A 27 -7.68 -6.89 -3.17
N SER A 28 -7.00 -7.65 -4.01
CA SER A 28 -7.16 -7.67 -5.46
C SER A 28 -8.54 -8.14 -5.90
N VAL A 29 -9.12 -9.14 -5.23
CA VAL A 29 -10.48 -9.64 -5.54
C VAL A 29 -11.53 -8.56 -5.30
N VAL A 30 -11.46 -7.89 -4.16
CA VAL A 30 -12.42 -6.84 -3.79
C VAL A 30 -12.29 -5.61 -4.69
N THR A 31 -11.07 -5.15 -4.99
CA THR A 31 -10.90 -4.00 -5.89
C THR A 31 -11.33 -4.34 -7.32
N GLY A 32 -11.15 -5.59 -7.75
CA GLY A 32 -11.72 -6.11 -8.99
C GLY A 32 -13.26 -6.08 -9.01
N ARG A 33 -13.92 -6.49 -7.92
CA ARG A 33 -15.39 -6.40 -7.79
C ARG A 33 -15.89 -4.96 -7.81
N GLN A 34 -15.18 -4.04 -7.15
CA GLN A 34 -15.49 -2.62 -7.16
C GLN A 34 -15.37 -2.02 -8.57
N ALA A 35 -14.30 -2.34 -9.29
CA ALA A 35 -14.09 -1.93 -10.68
C ALA A 35 -15.17 -2.49 -11.62
N ALA A 36 -15.50 -3.78 -11.49
CA ALA A 36 -16.54 -4.41 -12.29
C ALA A 36 -17.94 -3.81 -12.04
N SER A 37 -18.28 -3.53 -10.78
CA SER A 37 -19.54 -2.88 -10.43
C SER A 37 -19.62 -1.46 -11.01
N ALA A 38 -18.53 -0.68 -10.91
CA ALA A 38 -18.45 0.65 -11.51
C ALA A 38 -18.63 0.59 -13.04
N LEU A 39 -17.96 -0.35 -13.71
CA LEU A 39 -18.14 -0.59 -15.15
C LEU A 39 -19.59 -0.94 -15.52
N CYS A 40 -20.23 -1.82 -14.76
CA CYS A 40 -21.62 -2.19 -15.03
C CYS A 40 -22.60 -1.04 -14.83
N ASN A 41 -22.32 -0.13 -13.91
CA ASN A 41 -23.12 1.06 -13.69
C ASN A 41 -22.96 2.06 -14.82
N ASP A 42 -21.72 2.34 -15.25
CA ASP A 42 -21.43 3.30 -16.32
C ASP A 42 -22.02 2.87 -17.67
N PHE A 43 -22.03 1.57 -17.97
CA PHE A 43 -22.55 1.02 -19.23
C PHE A 43 -23.98 0.46 -19.12
N SER A 44 -24.65 0.66 -17.97
CA SER A 44 -26.02 0.20 -17.74
C SER A 44 -26.24 -1.30 -17.99
N PHE A 45 -25.22 -2.13 -17.77
CA PHE A 45 -25.37 -3.58 -17.89
C PHE A 45 -26.28 -4.10 -16.77
N ASN A 46 -27.28 -4.91 -17.14
CA ASN A 46 -28.16 -5.61 -16.21
C ASN A 46 -27.61 -7.02 -15.96
N LEU A 47 -26.56 -7.11 -15.15
CA LEU A 47 -26.04 -8.40 -14.70
C LEU A 47 -26.83 -8.91 -13.49
N PRO A 48 -27.08 -10.23 -13.38
CA PRO A 48 -27.80 -10.83 -12.24
C PRO A 48 -27.13 -10.58 -10.88
N ASN A 49 -25.87 -10.13 -10.86
CA ASN A 49 -25.08 -9.84 -9.67
C ASN A 49 -24.58 -8.38 -9.59
N LYS A 50 -25.20 -7.45 -10.32
CA LYS A 50 -24.79 -6.02 -10.36
C LYS A 50 -24.64 -5.38 -8.98
N ASN A 51 -25.51 -5.77 -8.06
CA ASN A 51 -25.59 -5.25 -6.69
C ASN A 51 -25.06 -6.25 -5.65
N ASN A 52 -24.23 -7.23 -6.03
CA ASN A 52 -23.57 -8.12 -5.08
C ASN A 52 -22.44 -7.36 -4.36
N ASN A 53 -22.85 -6.30 -3.66
CA ASN A 53 -22.08 -5.34 -2.87
C ASN A 53 -21.56 -5.95 -1.56
N ASN A 54 -21.49 -7.27 -1.48
CA ASN A 54 -20.89 -8.00 -0.37
C ASN A 54 -19.35 -7.90 -0.47
N ILE A 55 -18.87 -6.67 -0.62
CA ILE A 55 -17.48 -6.28 -0.51
C ILE A 55 -17.20 -6.25 0.98
N ILE A 56 -16.36 -7.18 1.41
CA ILE A 56 -15.93 -7.26 2.80
C ILE A 56 -15.29 -5.91 3.17
N PRO A 57 -15.78 -5.24 4.23
CA PRO A 57 -15.19 -3.98 4.65
C PRO A 57 -13.74 -4.21 5.05
N ALA A 58 -12.90 -3.20 4.80
CA ALA A 58 -11.55 -3.20 5.32
C ALA A 58 -11.58 -3.41 6.84
N ALA A 59 -10.76 -4.32 7.36
CA ALA A 59 -10.62 -4.50 8.80
C ALA A 59 -10.22 -3.16 9.43
N ALA A 60 -10.92 -2.76 10.49
CA ALA A 60 -10.57 -1.56 11.23
C ALA A 60 -9.19 -1.74 11.86
N ASP A 61 -8.40 -0.66 11.89
CA ASP A 61 -7.15 -0.67 12.63
C ASP A 61 -7.41 -0.96 14.10
N THR A 62 -6.54 -1.76 14.71
CA THR A 62 -6.49 -1.86 16.17
C THR A 62 -6.03 -0.51 16.74
N PRO A 63 -6.45 -0.14 17.97
CA PRO A 63 -6.10 1.15 18.57
C PRO A 63 -4.58 1.40 18.62
N TYR A 64 -3.79 0.33 18.81
CA TYR A 64 -2.33 0.38 18.80
C TYR A 64 -1.75 0.76 17.42
N LEU A 65 -2.30 0.17 16.34
CA LEU A 65 -1.87 0.46 14.98
C LEU A 65 -2.26 1.88 14.57
N THR A 66 -3.44 2.36 14.98
CA THR A 66 -3.86 3.74 14.75
C THR A 66 -2.90 4.72 15.43
N ALA A 67 -2.56 4.49 16.70
CA ALA A 67 -1.61 5.32 17.43
C ALA A 67 -0.23 5.35 16.76
N LEU A 68 0.27 4.18 16.31
CA LEU A 68 1.54 4.08 15.59
C LEU A 68 1.51 4.82 14.25
N ARG A 69 0.41 4.75 13.50
CA ARG A 69 0.26 5.48 12.24
C ARG A 69 0.21 6.99 12.47
N GLN A 70 -0.46 7.44 13.52
CA GLN A 70 -0.51 8.85 13.91
C GLN A 70 0.87 9.37 14.34
N SER A 71 1.58 8.65 15.20
CA SER A 71 2.94 9.03 15.61
C SER A 71 3.88 9.07 14.41
N THR A 72 3.81 8.08 13.52
CA THR A 72 4.61 8.05 12.29
C THR A 72 4.28 9.23 11.36
N LYS A 73 3.00 9.59 11.22
CA LYS A 73 2.59 10.77 10.45
C LYS A 73 3.20 12.05 11.03
N LEU A 74 3.13 12.24 12.35
CA LEU A 74 3.74 13.37 13.04
C LEU A 74 5.26 13.39 12.84
N LEU A 75 5.93 12.24 12.99
CA LEU A 75 7.37 12.13 12.78
C LEU A 75 7.78 12.51 11.35
N ARG A 76 7.00 12.10 10.33
CA ARG A 76 7.25 12.49 8.92
C ARG A 76 7.08 13.99 8.67
N THR A 77 6.20 14.67 9.43
CA THR A 77 6.03 16.12 9.32
C THR A 77 7.16 16.90 9.98
N ILE A 78 7.70 16.40 11.09
CA ILE A 78 8.77 17.05 11.86
C ILE A 78 10.14 16.77 11.24
N VAL A 79 10.36 15.52 10.79
CA VAL A 79 11.59 15.08 10.12
C VAL A 79 11.22 14.65 8.70
N PRO A 80 11.11 15.60 7.75
CA PRO A 80 10.97 15.21 6.36
C PRO A 80 12.17 14.35 5.97
N PHE A 81 11.94 13.30 5.16
CA PHE A 81 13.02 12.51 4.59
C PHE A 81 13.89 13.39 3.69
N GLN A 82 14.85 14.09 4.28
CA GLN A 82 15.85 14.84 3.56
C GLN A 82 16.72 13.80 2.85
N LYS A 83 17.10 14.09 1.60
CA LYS A 83 17.94 13.23 0.75
C LYS A 83 19.23 12.76 1.45
N ASN A 84 19.70 13.49 2.46
CA ASN A 84 20.90 13.21 3.26
C ASN A 84 20.63 12.48 4.59
N ASN A 85 19.36 12.32 5.00
CA ASN A 85 18.90 11.63 6.22
C ASN A 85 18.05 10.40 5.90
N ILE A 86 18.17 9.85 4.68
CA ILE A 86 17.64 8.52 4.40
C ILE A 86 18.46 7.57 5.27
N PRO A 87 17.85 6.79 6.19
CA PRO A 87 18.59 5.78 6.91
C PRO A 87 19.24 4.89 5.85
N SER A 88 20.58 4.86 5.85
CA SER A 88 21.34 3.91 5.05
C SER A 88 20.65 2.57 5.20
N THR A 89 20.24 1.92 4.10
CA THR A 89 19.60 0.60 4.20
C THR A 89 20.40 -0.28 5.16
N PRO A 90 19.77 -1.16 5.95
CA PRO A 90 20.47 -1.88 7.02
C PRO A 90 21.81 -2.50 6.56
N TRP A 91 21.83 -3.02 5.33
CA TRP A 91 22.99 -3.59 4.67
C TRP A 91 24.12 -2.59 4.36
N VAL A 92 23.80 -1.34 4.01
CA VAL A 92 24.78 -0.26 3.80
C VAL A 92 25.41 0.14 5.13
N ASN A 93 24.63 0.25 6.20
CA ASN A 93 25.17 0.55 7.55
C ASN A 93 26.11 -0.56 8.05
N VAL A 94 25.71 -1.82 7.85
CA VAL A 94 26.52 -2.99 8.18
C VAL A 94 27.81 -2.98 7.35
N LYS A 95 27.73 -2.72 6.05
CA LYS A 95 28.90 -2.61 5.17
C LYS A 95 29.85 -1.51 5.62
N GLU A 96 29.35 -0.31 5.94
CA GLU A 96 30.17 0.81 6.43
C GLU A 96 30.85 0.49 7.77
N LYS A 97 30.15 -0.19 8.68
CA LYS A 97 30.73 -0.63 9.97
C LYS A 97 31.79 -1.71 9.77
N LEU A 98 31.54 -2.69 8.90
CA LEU A 98 32.51 -3.75 8.58
C LEU A 98 33.76 -3.20 7.89
N GLN A 99 33.60 -2.22 6.99
CA GLN A 99 34.71 -1.51 6.36
C GLN A 99 35.56 -0.75 7.39
N LYS A 100 34.94 -0.09 8.37
CA LYS A 100 35.65 0.56 9.49
C LYS A 100 36.41 -0.43 10.39
N LEU A 101 35.92 -1.66 10.49
CA LEU A 101 36.56 -2.75 11.23
C LEU A 101 37.59 -3.53 10.40
N ASN A 102 37.85 -3.12 9.16
CA ASN A 102 38.75 -3.78 8.21
C ASN A 102 38.37 -5.25 7.92
N ILE A 103 37.07 -5.58 8.02
CA ILE A 103 36.53 -6.90 7.72
C ILE A 103 35.87 -6.82 6.34
N ASN A 104 36.47 -7.48 5.35
CA ASN A 104 35.96 -7.44 3.97
C ASN A 104 35.07 -8.67 3.71
N ILE A 105 33.75 -8.50 3.81
CA ILE A 105 32.78 -9.53 3.44
C ILE A 105 32.19 -9.20 2.06
N PRO A 106 32.20 -10.13 1.10
CA PRO A 106 31.60 -9.90 -0.21
C PRO A 106 30.07 -9.78 -0.08
N PHE A 107 29.56 -8.59 -0.34
CA PHE A 107 28.11 -8.36 -0.49
C PHE A 107 27.68 -8.63 -1.94
N PRO A 108 26.47 -9.19 -2.16
CA PRO A 108 25.95 -9.41 -3.50
C PRO A 108 25.81 -8.07 -4.23
N LYS A 109 26.40 -7.99 -5.43
CA LYS A 109 26.22 -6.86 -6.33
C LYS A 109 24.84 -7.00 -6.99
N LYS A 110 24.05 -5.92 -7.00
CA LYS A 110 22.84 -5.82 -7.82
C LYS A 110 23.23 -5.69 -9.28
#